data_AF-A0A1A6FJP1-F1
#
_entry.id   AF-A0A1A6FJP1-F1
#
_cell.length_a   1.000
_cell.length_b   1.000
_cell.length_c   1.000
_cell.angle_alpha   90.00
_cell.angle_beta   90.00
_cell.angle_gamma   90.00
#
_symmetry.space_group_name_H-M   'P 1'
#
loop_
_entity.id
_entity.type
_entity.pdbx_description
1 polymer ?
#
loop_
_entity_poly.entity_id
_entity_poly.type
_entity_poly.pdbx_seq_one_letter_code
_entity_poly.pdbx_strand_id
1 'polypeptide(L)'
;MTIVLDQSEIIADRRAAIAAPAASLELGFGFHPSPFGEALLIAGEHGLVGLGFVDGERETALDDFHRRWTKARFVADDAATAPLARRVFDPAGWRTDRPPLAPMGSPFDLAVWRLLLDIAPGATATYGEIARRLGRPSAARAVGGAVGRNPIAFVVPCHRVVGAGGALTGYHWGLARKRAMLAFERAPGGEERARR
;
A
#
# COMPACT_ATOMS: atom_id res chain seq x y z
N MET A 1 -12.36 -6.48 25.65
CA MET A 1 -13.16 -7.12 24.60
C MET A 1 -12.37 -6.99 23.31
N THR A 2 -11.56 -8.01 22.98
CA THR A 2 -10.65 -7.97 21.84
C THR A 2 -11.47 -8.20 20.58
N ILE A 3 -11.75 -7.13 19.83
CA ILE A 3 -12.31 -7.23 18.48
C ILE A 3 -11.15 -7.70 17.61
N VAL A 4 -11.03 -9.02 17.44
CA VAL A 4 -10.22 -9.60 16.38
C VAL A 4 -11.00 -9.34 15.10
N LEU A 5 -10.69 -8.25 14.40
CA LEU A 5 -11.23 -7.99 13.06
C LEU A 5 -10.80 -9.13 12.15
N ASP A 6 -11.77 -9.89 11.64
CA ASP A 6 -11.55 -10.98 10.70
C ASP A 6 -10.84 -10.44 9.44
N GLN A 7 -9.59 -10.84 9.25
CA GLN A 7 -8.75 -10.39 8.14
C GLN A 7 -9.25 -10.92 6.78
N SER A 8 -10.23 -11.85 6.78
CA SER A 8 -10.92 -12.35 5.58
C SER A 8 -11.59 -11.26 4.75
N GLU A 9 -12.07 -10.19 5.40
CA GLU A 9 -12.87 -9.14 4.76
C GLU A 9 -12.04 -7.95 4.24
N ILE A 10 -10.75 -7.89 4.59
CA ILE A 10 -9.86 -6.74 4.26
C ILE A 10 -9.46 -6.71 2.78
N ILE A 11 -9.57 -7.85 2.10
CA ILE A 11 -9.42 -7.95 0.64
C ILE A 11 -10.73 -8.55 0.16
N ALA A 12 -11.61 -7.68 -0.36
CA ALA A 12 -12.89 -8.10 -0.91
C ALA A 12 -12.67 -9.24 -1.93
N ASP A 13 -13.22 -10.39 -1.57
CA ASP A 13 -13.57 -11.58 -2.36
C ASP A 13 -12.49 -12.38 -3.12
N ARG A 14 -12.64 -13.71 -3.03
CA ARG A 14 -11.75 -14.77 -3.54
C ARG A 14 -11.99 -15.12 -5.02
N ARG A 15 -12.71 -14.31 -5.79
CA ARG A 15 -13.01 -14.56 -7.22
C ARG A 15 -12.94 -13.29 -8.06
N ALA A 16 -11.72 -12.91 -8.45
CA ALA A 16 -11.54 -11.96 -9.55
C ALA A 16 -10.28 -12.31 -10.37
N ALA A 17 -10.26 -13.51 -10.95
CA ALA A 17 -9.61 -13.66 -12.24
C ALA A 17 -10.62 -13.13 -13.28
N ILE A 18 -10.56 -11.83 -13.55
CA ILE A 18 -11.41 -11.22 -14.57
C ILE A 18 -10.79 -11.56 -15.93
N ALA A 19 -11.36 -12.55 -16.63
CA ALA A 19 -11.39 -12.51 -18.08
C ALA A 19 -12.36 -11.37 -18.46
N ALA A 20 -11.86 -10.31 -19.08
CA ALA A 20 -12.64 -9.11 -19.38
C ALA A 20 -13.56 -9.29 -20.61
N PRO A 21 -14.85 -8.93 -20.53
CA PRO A 21 -15.53 -8.25 -21.62
C PRO A 21 -15.26 -6.74 -21.56
N ALA A 22 -15.31 -6.10 -22.74
CA ALA A 22 -14.89 -4.74 -23.07
C ALA A 22 -15.60 -3.57 -22.31
N ALA A 23 -15.40 -3.44 -20.99
CA ALA A 23 -15.64 -2.20 -20.26
C ALA A 23 -14.30 -1.66 -19.74
N SER A 24 -13.94 -0.43 -20.11
CA SER A 24 -12.75 0.25 -19.60
C SER A 24 -12.90 0.46 -18.09
N LEU A 25 -12.04 -0.16 -17.29
CA LEU A 25 -11.94 0.06 -15.85
C LEU A 25 -11.72 1.56 -15.59
N GLU A 26 -12.63 2.20 -14.88
CA GLU A 26 -12.51 3.62 -14.50
C GLU A 26 -11.99 3.74 -13.08
N LEU A 27 -11.00 4.62 -12.89
CA LEU A 27 -10.33 4.85 -11.62
C LEU A 27 -10.33 6.33 -11.29
N GLY A 28 -10.93 6.70 -10.16
CA GLY A 28 -10.88 8.05 -9.63
C GLY A 28 -9.52 8.33 -9.00
N PHE A 29 -8.93 9.51 -9.18
CA PHE A 29 -7.68 9.87 -8.52
C PHE A 29 -7.72 11.27 -7.91
N GLY A 30 -6.90 11.50 -6.89
CA GLY A 30 -6.76 12.81 -6.26
C GLY A 30 -5.44 12.95 -5.49
N PHE A 31 -5.03 14.19 -5.26
CA PHE A 31 -3.77 14.52 -4.58
C PHE A 31 -4.05 15.07 -3.19
N HIS A 32 -3.44 14.47 -2.17
CA HIS A 32 -3.74 14.74 -0.77
C HIS A 32 -2.46 14.97 0.05
N PRO A 33 -2.45 15.89 1.02
CA PRO A 33 -1.32 16.03 1.93
C PRO A 33 -1.17 14.77 2.79
N SER A 34 0.06 14.39 3.10
CA SER A 34 0.36 13.29 4.02
C SER A 34 1.60 13.58 4.88
N PRO A 35 1.85 12.82 5.95
CA PRO A 35 3.08 12.91 6.75
C PRO A 35 4.37 12.64 5.95
N PHE A 36 4.26 12.09 4.73
CA PHE A 36 5.39 11.66 3.90
C PHE A 36 5.50 12.43 2.58
N GLY A 37 4.89 13.61 2.52
CA GLY A 37 4.78 14.46 1.32
C GLY A 37 3.40 14.36 0.67
N GLU A 38 3.23 14.99 -0.48
CA GLU A 38 1.97 14.89 -1.23
C GLU A 38 1.77 13.46 -1.77
N ALA A 39 0.60 12.90 -1.50
CA ALA A 39 0.22 11.55 -1.89
C ALA A 39 -0.80 11.60 -3.03
N LEU A 40 -0.61 10.73 -4.02
CA LEU A 40 -1.60 10.42 -5.05
C LEU A 40 -2.40 9.20 -4.59
N LEU A 41 -3.71 9.33 -4.46
CA LEU A 41 -4.61 8.21 -4.19
C LEU A 41 -5.40 7.87 -5.44
N ILE A 42 -5.65 6.58 -5.65
CA ILE A 42 -6.45 6.05 -6.75
C ILE A 42 -7.51 5.12 -6.17
N ALA A 43 -8.77 5.50 -6.37
CA ALA A 43 -9.95 4.78 -5.97
C ALA A 43 -10.54 4.00 -7.15
N GLY A 44 -11.02 2.80 -6.86
CA GLY A 44 -11.91 2.04 -7.73
C GLY A 44 -13.21 1.75 -7.00
N GLU A 45 -14.10 1.02 -7.67
CA GLU A 45 -15.43 0.66 -7.15
C GLU A 45 -15.41 0.05 -5.74
N HIS A 46 -14.39 -0.76 -5.43
CA HIS A 46 -14.31 -1.54 -4.19
C HIS A 46 -13.33 -0.97 -3.15
N GLY A 47 -12.74 0.21 -3.39
CA GLY A 47 -11.85 0.87 -2.42
C GLY A 47 -10.54 1.36 -3.02
N LEU A 48 -9.50 1.42 -2.18
CA LEU A 48 -8.19 1.94 -2.54
C LEU A 48 -7.45 0.93 -3.43
N VAL A 49 -7.09 1.36 -4.63
CA VAL A 49 -6.41 0.55 -5.65
C VAL A 49 -4.95 0.95 -5.79
N GLY A 50 -4.67 2.25 -5.61
CA GLY A 50 -3.34 2.81 -5.68
C GLY A 50 -3.11 3.90 -4.64
N LEU A 51 -1.89 3.96 -4.12
CA LEU A 51 -1.37 5.05 -3.31
C LEU A 51 0.12 5.22 -3.66
N GLY A 52 0.49 6.39 -4.15
CA GLY A 52 1.88 6.77 -4.40
C GLY A 52 2.20 8.15 -3.85
N PHE A 53 3.43 8.61 -4.05
CA PHE A 53 3.88 9.94 -3.62
C PHE A 53 4.37 10.75 -4.81
N VAL A 54 4.19 12.07 -4.72
CA VAL A 54 4.68 13.04 -5.70
C VAL A 54 6.14 13.37 -5.38
N ASP A 55 7.05 12.89 -6.22
CA ASP A 55 8.48 13.22 -6.21
C ASP A 55 8.78 14.07 -7.44
N GLY A 56 8.52 15.39 -7.35
CA GLY A 56 8.59 16.32 -8.48
C GLY A 56 7.20 16.75 -8.94
N GLU A 57 6.84 16.42 -10.17
CA GLU A 57 5.56 16.81 -10.78
C GLU A 57 4.46 15.76 -10.54
N ARG A 58 3.22 16.22 -10.37
CA ARG A 58 2.04 15.37 -10.12
C ARG A 58 1.77 14.41 -11.27
N GLU A 59 2.02 14.86 -12.49
CA GLU A 59 1.90 14.12 -13.74
C GLU A 59 2.82 12.91 -13.75
N THR A 60 4.06 13.05 -13.27
CA THR A 60 5.02 11.94 -13.17
C THR A 60 4.51 10.86 -12.20
N ALA A 61 3.90 11.26 -11.09
CA ALA A 61 3.30 10.33 -10.14
C ALA A 61 2.09 9.59 -10.75
N LEU A 62 1.24 10.30 -11.49
CA LEU A 62 0.08 9.71 -12.17
C LEU A 62 0.51 8.76 -13.30
N ASP A 63 1.54 9.14 -14.07
CA ASP A 63 2.09 8.31 -15.16
C ASP A 63 2.66 6.98 -14.68
N ASP A 64 3.15 6.92 -13.44
CA ASP A 64 3.55 5.65 -12.84
C ASP A 64 2.38 4.66 -12.74
N PHE A 65 1.18 5.14 -12.46
CA PHE A 65 -0.03 4.31 -12.41
C PHE A 65 -0.62 4.06 -13.80
N HIS A 66 -0.55 5.03 -14.73
CA HIS A 66 -0.90 4.79 -16.14
C HIS A 66 -0.12 3.61 -16.73
N ARG A 67 1.19 3.51 -16.43
CA ARG A 67 2.04 2.40 -16.89
C ARG A 67 1.64 1.05 -16.27
N ARG A 68 1.10 1.03 -15.05
CA ARG A 68 0.64 -0.19 -14.37
C ARG A 68 -0.68 -0.69 -14.94
N TRP A 69 -1.60 0.24 -15.28
CA TRP A 69 -2.96 -0.06 -15.72
C TRP A 69 -3.28 0.63 -17.05
N THR A 70 -2.60 0.22 -18.12
CA THR A 70 -2.66 0.85 -19.45
C THR A 70 -4.04 0.82 -20.12
N LYS A 71 -4.96 -0.01 -19.63
CA LYS A 71 -6.34 -0.12 -20.14
C LYS A 71 -7.37 0.59 -19.25
N ALA A 72 -6.94 1.17 -18.13
CA ALA A 72 -7.83 1.90 -17.23
C ALA A 72 -7.98 3.37 -17.67
N ARG A 73 -9.16 3.93 -17.45
CA ARG A 73 -9.44 5.36 -17.60
C ARG A 73 -9.28 6.03 -16.24
N PHE A 74 -8.40 7.02 -16.15
CA PHE A 74 -8.19 7.77 -14.93
C PHE A 74 -8.98 9.07 -14.98
N VAL A 75 -9.72 9.37 -13.91
CA VAL A 75 -10.56 10.57 -13.80
C VAL A 75 -10.23 11.28 -12.50
N ALA A 76 -9.98 12.59 -12.56
CA ALA A 76 -9.76 13.37 -11.36
C ALA A 76 -11.05 13.39 -10.52
N ASP A 77 -10.97 12.93 -9.28
CA ASP A 77 -12.08 12.82 -8.34
C ASP A 77 -11.56 12.94 -6.89
N ASP A 78 -11.30 14.18 -6.47
CA ASP A 78 -10.88 14.47 -5.11
C ASP A 78 -11.99 14.12 -4.09
N ALA A 79 -13.26 14.17 -4.50
CA ALA A 79 -14.39 13.86 -3.62
C ALA A 79 -14.44 12.37 -3.26
N ALA A 80 -14.17 11.48 -4.23
CA ALA A 80 -14.06 10.05 -3.98
C ALA A 80 -12.80 9.66 -3.20
N THR A 81 -11.68 10.36 -3.42
CA THR A 81 -10.39 10.01 -2.80
C THR A 81 -10.16 10.65 -1.43
N ALA A 82 -10.79 11.79 -1.11
CA ALA A 82 -10.62 12.49 0.17
C ALA A 82 -11.01 11.63 1.40
N PRO A 83 -12.13 10.89 1.41
CA PRO A 83 -12.45 10.00 2.54
C PRO A 83 -11.40 8.88 2.73
N LEU A 84 -10.85 8.34 1.64
CA LEU A 84 -9.77 7.35 1.70
C LEU A 84 -8.49 7.97 2.28
N ALA A 85 -8.11 9.17 1.82
CA ALA A 85 -6.94 9.89 2.32
C ALA A 85 -7.04 10.15 3.82
N ARG A 86 -8.22 10.58 4.29
CA ARG A 86 -8.49 10.75 5.73
C ARG A 86 -8.28 9.44 6.49
N ARG A 87 -8.86 8.33 6.06
CA ARG A 87 -8.67 7.03 6.75
C ARG A 87 -7.20 6.58 6.75
N VAL A 88 -6.49 6.78 5.64
CA VAL A 88 -5.07 6.38 5.55
C VAL A 88 -4.17 7.23 6.43
N PHE A 89 -4.39 8.54 6.47
CA PHE A 89 -3.47 9.50 7.07
C PHE A 89 -3.98 10.14 8.37
N ASP A 90 -5.14 9.72 8.90
CA ASP A 90 -5.65 10.19 10.19
C ASP A 90 -4.69 9.83 11.34
N PRO A 91 -4.01 10.83 11.94
CA PRO A 91 -3.08 10.61 13.05
C PRO A 91 -3.71 9.94 14.28
N ALA A 92 -5.01 10.11 14.50
CA ALA A 92 -5.73 9.49 15.61
C ALA A 92 -6.20 8.05 15.30
N GLY A 93 -6.29 7.69 14.02
CA GLY A 93 -6.90 6.45 13.53
C GLY A 93 -5.93 5.41 12.96
N TRP A 94 -4.62 5.67 12.92
CA TRP A 94 -3.61 4.84 12.24
C TRP A 94 -3.54 3.35 12.66
N ARG A 95 -4.25 2.93 13.73
CA ARG A 95 -4.24 1.54 14.20
C ARG A 95 -5.53 0.76 13.93
N THR A 96 -6.65 1.39 13.61
CA THR A 96 -7.97 0.71 13.73
C THR A 96 -8.87 0.75 12.49
N ASP A 97 -8.66 1.64 11.51
CA ASP A 97 -9.56 1.76 10.34
C ASP A 97 -8.80 1.93 9.02
N ARG A 98 -8.25 0.84 8.48
CA ARG A 98 -7.67 0.85 7.11
C ARG A 98 -8.81 0.99 6.10
N PRO A 99 -8.64 1.76 5.00
CA PRO A 99 -9.63 1.74 3.94
C PRO A 99 -9.73 0.33 3.34
N PRO A 100 -10.89 -0.03 2.75
CA PRO A 100 -11.01 -1.22 1.91
C PRO A 100 -9.93 -1.20 0.82
N LEU A 101 -9.25 -2.34 0.63
CA LEU A 101 -8.17 -2.48 -0.33
C LEU A 101 -8.64 -3.33 -1.51
N ALA A 102 -8.43 -2.81 -2.73
CA ALA A 102 -8.71 -3.51 -3.97
C ALA A 102 -7.46 -3.52 -4.88
N PRO A 103 -6.30 -4.03 -4.43
CA PRO A 103 -5.08 -3.99 -5.22
C PRO A 103 -5.20 -4.89 -6.46
N MET A 104 -4.67 -4.43 -7.59
CA MET A 104 -4.62 -5.20 -8.84
C MET A 104 -3.20 -5.67 -9.13
N GLY A 105 -3.00 -6.99 -9.25
CA GLY A 105 -1.69 -7.59 -9.50
C GLY A 105 -1.77 -9.06 -9.86
N SER A 106 -0.62 -9.67 -10.15
CA SER A 106 -0.57 -11.12 -10.38
C SER A 106 -0.93 -11.91 -9.11
N PRO A 107 -1.36 -13.18 -9.21
CA PRO A 107 -1.61 -14.02 -8.04
C PRO A 107 -0.43 -14.09 -7.06
N PHE A 108 0.80 -14.09 -7.58
CA PHE A 108 2.01 -14.06 -6.76
C PHE A 108 2.19 -12.72 -6.04
N ASP A 109 1.98 -11.60 -6.73
CA ASP A 109 2.08 -10.27 -6.12
C ASP A 109 1.03 -10.09 -5.02
N LEU A 110 -0.23 -10.47 -5.29
CA LEU A 110 -1.32 -10.44 -4.31
C LEU A 110 -1.01 -11.27 -3.06
N ALA A 111 -0.42 -12.47 -3.24
CA ALA A 111 0.00 -13.31 -2.12
C ALA A 111 1.12 -12.67 -1.29
N VAL A 112 2.09 -12.02 -1.95
CA VAL A 112 3.15 -11.27 -1.26
C VAL A 112 2.56 -10.10 -0.48
N TRP A 113 1.71 -9.28 -1.11
CA TRP A 113 1.12 -8.08 -0.50
C TRP A 113 0.25 -8.42 0.70
N ARG A 114 -0.48 -9.54 0.66
CA ARG A 114 -1.20 -10.11 1.81
C ARG A 114 -0.28 -10.32 3.00
N LEU A 115 0.85 -10.99 2.81
CA LEU A 115 1.82 -11.21 3.89
C LEU A 115 2.47 -9.92 4.40
N LEU A 116 2.55 -8.87 3.57
CA LEU A 116 3.04 -7.57 4.04
C LEU A 116 2.09 -6.98 5.08
N LEU A 117 0.77 -7.14 4.91
CA LEU A 117 -0.24 -6.60 5.83
C LEU A 117 -0.14 -7.18 7.25
N ASP A 118 0.46 -8.37 7.38
CA ASP A 118 0.72 -9.05 8.66
C ASP A 118 1.94 -8.51 9.41
N ILE A 119 2.79 -7.70 8.76
CA ILE A 119 3.96 -7.12 9.41
C ILE A 119 3.48 -5.97 10.29
N ALA A 120 3.55 -6.12 11.61
CA ALA A 120 3.10 -5.10 12.56
C ALA A 120 3.83 -3.75 12.38
N PRO A 121 3.19 -2.61 12.68
CA PRO A 121 3.86 -1.31 12.72
C PRO A 121 5.10 -1.34 13.62
N GLY A 122 6.20 -0.74 13.17
CA GLY A 122 7.48 -0.71 13.88
C GLY A 122 8.29 -2.01 13.76
N ALA A 123 7.68 -3.11 13.30
CA ALA A 123 8.38 -4.34 12.97
C ALA A 123 8.89 -4.32 11.52
N THR A 124 9.88 -5.17 11.24
CA THR A 124 10.43 -5.36 9.89
C THR A 124 10.54 -6.84 9.58
N ALA A 125 10.45 -7.18 8.30
CA ALA A 125 10.70 -8.54 7.81
C ALA A 125 11.70 -8.50 6.65
N THR A 126 12.48 -9.56 6.49
CA THR A 126 13.39 -9.70 5.36
C THR A 126 12.66 -10.30 4.14
N TYR A 127 13.17 -10.04 2.93
CA TYR A 127 12.64 -10.71 1.72
C TYR A 127 12.67 -12.25 1.83
N GLY A 128 13.69 -12.80 2.51
CA GLY A 128 13.80 -14.24 2.75
C GLY A 128 12.77 -14.78 3.75
N GLU A 129 12.41 -14.00 4.78
CA GLU A 129 11.31 -14.35 5.69
C GLU A 129 9.97 -14.42 4.98
N ILE A 130 9.67 -13.43 4.13
CA ILE A 130 8.44 -13.42 3.34
C ILE A 130 8.43 -14.61 2.37
N ALA A 131 9.56 -14.89 1.70
CA ALA A 131 9.70 -16.04 0.81
C ALA A 131 9.44 -17.38 1.54
N ARG A 132 9.93 -17.53 2.78
CA ARG A 132 9.65 -18.70 3.63
C ARG A 132 8.18 -18.80 4.01
N ARG A 133 7.54 -17.68 4.42
CA ARG A 133 6.09 -17.66 4.75
C ARG A 133 5.21 -18.01 3.55
N LEU A 134 5.64 -17.70 2.32
CA LEU A 134 4.98 -18.13 1.08
C LEU A 134 5.16 -19.62 0.75
N GLY A 135 5.95 -20.37 1.52
CA GLY A 135 6.32 -21.74 1.16
C GLY A 135 7.29 -21.82 -0.03
N ARG A 136 7.99 -20.72 -0.34
CA ARG A 136 8.93 -20.62 -1.47
C ARG A 136 10.29 -20.05 -1.01
N PRO A 137 11.07 -20.76 -0.17
CA PRO A 137 12.25 -20.19 0.49
C PRO A 137 13.32 -19.59 -0.45
N SER A 138 13.45 -20.11 -1.67
CA SER A 138 14.40 -19.62 -2.68
C SER A 138 13.91 -18.38 -3.46
N ALA A 139 12.69 -17.90 -3.22
CA ALA A 139 12.05 -16.86 -4.00
C ALA A 139 12.31 -15.42 -3.50
N ALA A 140 13.32 -15.18 -2.66
CA ALA A 140 13.57 -13.86 -2.06
C ALA A 140 13.69 -12.73 -3.11
N ARG A 141 14.35 -12.98 -4.25
CA ARG A 141 14.46 -12.00 -5.35
C ARG A 141 13.11 -11.72 -6.02
N ALA A 142 12.31 -12.76 -6.25
CA ALA A 142 10.97 -12.62 -6.84
C ALA A 142 10.04 -11.85 -5.88
N VAL A 143 10.12 -12.12 -4.58
CA VAL A 143 9.45 -11.35 -3.53
C VAL A 143 9.89 -9.89 -3.58
N GLY A 144 11.19 -9.60 -3.72
CA GLY A 144 11.68 -8.23 -3.88
C GLY A 144 11.02 -7.48 -5.05
N GLY A 145 10.84 -8.15 -6.19
CA GLY A 145 10.09 -7.60 -7.32
C GLY A 145 8.61 -7.33 -6.99
N ALA A 146 7.93 -8.25 -6.33
CA ALA A 146 6.54 -8.09 -5.92
C ALA A 146 6.36 -6.96 -4.91
N VAL A 147 7.25 -6.85 -3.92
CA VAL A 147 7.30 -5.74 -2.95
C VAL A 147 7.47 -4.40 -3.66
N GLY A 148 8.36 -4.33 -4.66
CA GLY A 148 8.58 -3.11 -5.47
C GLY A 148 7.38 -2.73 -6.34
N ARG A 149 6.62 -3.72 -6.83
CA ARG A 149 5.40 -3.50 -7.62
C ARG A 149 4.15 -3.16 -6.79
N ASN A 150 4.25 -3.14 -5.46
CA ASN A 150 3.12 -2.76 -4.61
C ASN A 150 2.52 -1.42 -5.07
N PRO A 151 1.23 -1.37 -5.46
CA PRO A 151 0.59 -0.13 -5.91
C PRO A 151 0.07 0.73 -4.76
N ILE A 152 -0.03 0.20 -3.53
CA ILE A 152 -0.62 0.90 -2.39
C ILE A 152 0.47 1.15 -1.34
N ALA A 153 1.27 2.19 -1.55
CA ALA A 153 2.33 2.57 -0.61
C ALA A 153 1.75 2.79 0.80
N PHE A 154 2.60 2.61 1.81
CA PHE A 154 2.31 2.83 3.24
C PHE A 154 1.24 1.88 3.83
N VAL A 155 0.05 1.77 3.22
CA VAL A 155 -1.06 0.93 3.69
C VAL A 155 -0.76 -0.55 3.49
N VAL A 156 -0.29 -0.95 2.30
CA VAL A 156 0.42 -2.23 2.12
C VAL A 156 1.89 -1.94 2.46
N PRO A 157 2.42 -2.42 3.58
CA PRO A 157 3.59 -1.82 4.22
C PRO A 157 4.91 -2.34 3.64
N CYS A 158 5.14 -2.10 2.34
CA CYS A 158 6.37 -2.49 1.65
C CYS A 158 7.64 -1.81 2.22
N HIS A 159 7.49 -0.67 2.91
CA HIS A 159 8.57 0.00 3.64
C HIS A 159 9.08 -0.81 4.85
N ARG A 160 8.29 -1.74 5.38
CA ARG A 160 8.70 -2.66 6.47
C ARG A 160 9.56 -3.83 5.99
N VAL A 161 9.75 -3.98 4.67
CA VAL A 161 10.60 -5.04 4.11
C VAL A 161 12.04 -4.57 3.96
N VAL A 162 12.99 -5.34 4.49
CA VAL A 162 14.41 -4.99 4.50
C VAL A 162 15.28 -6.10 3.92
N GLY A 163 16.52 -5.77 3.56
CA GLY A 163 17.54 -6.73 3.17
C GLY A 163 17.98 -7.63 4.33
N ALA A 164 18.77 -8.65 4.02
CA ALA A 164 19.38 -9.49 5.05
C ALA A 164 20.20 -8.63 6.04
N GLY A 165 20.19 -9.01 7.32
CA GLY A 165 20.86 -8.24 8.38
C GLY A 165 20.21 -6.88 8.68
N GLY A 166 19.00 -6.60 8.18
CA GLY A 166 18.26 -5.36 8.44
C GLY A 166 18.62 -4.18 7.52
N ALA A 167 19.40 -4.43 6.46
CA ALA A 167 19.81 -3.38 5.53
C ALA A 167 18.60 -2.71 4.85
N LEU A 168 18.55 -1.38 4.85
CA LEU A 168 17.57 -0.64 4.06
C LEU A 168 17.95 -0.72 2.57
N THR A 169 17.20 -1.54 1.84
CA THR A 169 17.27 -1.68 0.39
C THR A 169 16.12 -0.93 -0.27
N GLY A 170 16.21 -0.76 -1.59
CA GLY A 170 15.35 0.04 -2.45
C GLY A 170 13.88 0.21 -2.02
N TYR A 171 13.35 1.38 -2.32
CA TYR A 171 11.96 1.76 -2.12
C TYR A 171 11.53 2.54 -3.35
N HIS A 172 10.33 2.26 -3.87
CA HIS A 172 9.86 2.86 -5.13
C HIS A 172 9.89 4.39 -5.08
N TRP A 173 9.51 4.98 -3.94
CA TRP A 173 9.55 6.42 -3.68
C TRP A 173 10.75 6.84 -2.83
N GLY A 174 11.90 6.18 -2.98
CA GLY A 174 13.18 6.59 -2.38
C GLY A 174 13.42 6.19 -0.92
N LEU A 175 14.70 5.97 -0.57
CA LEU A 175 15.11 5.48 0.75
C LEU A 175 14.85 6.49 1.89
N ALA A 176 14.86 7.80 1.60
CA ALA A 176 14.57 8.83 2.58
C ALA A 176 13.15 8.67 3.14
N ARG A 177 12.17 8.47 2.26
CA ARG A 177 10.76 8.27 2.64
C ARG A 177 10.55 6.96 3.40
N LYS A 178 11.17 5.86 2.95
CA LYS A 178 11.17 4.58 3.69
C LYS A 178 11.69 4.74 5.11
N ARG A 179 12.79 5.48 5.29
CA ARG A 179 13.36 5.76 6.61
C ARG A 179 12.41 6.61 7.47
N ALA A 180 11.79 7.63 6.88
CA ALA A 180 10.80 8.47 7.57
C ALA A 180 9.61 7.64 8.08
N MET A 181 9.04 6.77 7.25
CA MET A 181 7.93 5.87 7.65
C MET A 181 8.34 4.92 8.78
N LEU A 182 9.52 4.30 8.69
CA LEU A 182 10.02 3.41 9.74
C LEU A 182 10.30 4.14 11.05
N ALA A 183 10.80 5.38 10.99
CA ALA A 183 11.04 6.20 12.19
C ALA A 183 9.72 6.64 12.82
N PHE A 184 8.78 7.05 11.98
CA PHE A 184 7.44 7.45 12.39
C PHE A 184 6.69 6.33 13.12
N GLU A 185 6.77 5.08 12.64
CA GLU A 185 6.15 3.93 13.32
C GLU A 185 6.81 3.56 14.66
N ARG A 186 8.05 3.99 14.90
CA ARG A 186 8.79 3.72 16.15
C ARG A 186 8.68 4.83 17.18
N ALA A 187 8.16 6.00 16.80
CA ALA A 187 8.07 7.13 17.72
C ALA A 187 7.03 6.83 18.83
N PRO A 188 7.40 6.92 20.12
CA PRO A 188 6.44 6.83 21.21
C PRO A 188 5.48 8.02 21.14
N GLY A 189 4.17 7.77 20.97
CA GLY A 189 3.17 8.85 20.87
C GLY A 189 2.00 8.63 19.92
N GLY A 190 1.86 7.47 19.27
CA GLY A 190 0.60 7.11 18.58
C GLY A 190 -0.62 6.97 19.52
N GLU A 191 -0.41 6.96 20.84
CA GLU A 191 -1.46 6.75 21.85
C GLU A 191 -1.83 8.04 22.66
N GLU A 192 -0.98 9.09 22.68
CA GLU A 192 -1.16 10.25 23.59
C GLU A 192 -1.66 11.53 22.90
N ARG A 193 -1.51 11.66 21.57
CA ARG A 193 -1.85 12.92 20.85
C ARG A 193 -3.30 13.03 20.37
N ALA A 194 -4.11 11.99 20.52
CA ALA A 194 -5.53 11.96 20.16
C ALA A 194 -6.50 12.34 21.32
N ARG A 195 -5.96 12.73 22.49
CA ARG A 195 -6.74 13.19 23.66
C ARG A 195 -6.54 14.67 24.01
N ARG A 196 -5.96 15.47 23.10
CA ARG A 196 -5.80 16.92 23.27
C ARG A 196 -6.35 17.67 22.07
#